data_AF-A0AAW1V2L4-F1
#
_entry.id   AF-A0AAW1V2L4-F1
#
_cell.length_a   1.000
_cell.length_b   1.000
_cell.length_c   1.000
_cell.angle_alpha   90.00
_cell.angle_beta   90.00
_cell.angle_gamma   90.00
#
_symmetry.space_group_name_H-M   'P 1'
#
loop_
_entity.id
_entity.type
_entity.pdbx_description
1 polymer ?
#
loop_
_entity_poly.entity_id
_entity_poly.type
_entity_poly.pdbx_seq_one_letter_code
_entity_poly.pdbx_strand_id
1 'polypeptide(L)'
;MPGLTKSAITEVVSQSLRDVDDKNLTTINMLDAMWMASKAWNNVTEKTIENCFKKCGFKRQYQEGEERVEEDCVAVDTPPSGDEAPERWSEVTKKLNIEDLTFEEFVSFDDNLAICGELSGADIIASVSKDTDENAGEDNVDREVDAPDPDSTLREARCAVITLRRFLQKKL
;
A
#
# COMPACT_ATOMS: atom_id res chain seq x y z
N MET A 1 18.97 -1.04 -4.05
CA MET A 1 17.55 -0.64 -4.24
C MET A 1 17.34 0.61 -5.13
N PRO A 2 17.95 0.79 -6.34
CA PRO A 2 17.68 2.00 -7.15
C PRO A 2 16.56 1.84 -8.21
N GLY A 3 16.07 0.63 -8.49
CA GLY A 3 15.23 0.38 -9.68
C GLY A 3 13.72 0.58 -9.49
N LEU A 4 13.18 0.16 -8.34
CA LEU A 4 11.74 0.14 -8.11
C LEU A 4 11.10 1.53 -7.99
N THR A 5 11.71 2.39 -7.17
CA THR A 5 11.23 3.76 -6.97
C THR A 5 11.35 4.58 -8.25
N LYS A 6 12.39 4.32 -9.06
CA LYS A 6 12.55 5.01 -10.35
C LYS A 6 11.43 4.72 -11.32
N SER A 7 10.92 3.48 -11.43
CA SER A 7 9.88 3.15 -12.42
C SER A 7 8.56 3.88 -12.17
N ALA A 8 8.05 3.83 -10.93
CA ALA A 8 6.79 4.50 -10.57
C ALA A 8 6.91 6.03 -10.64
N ILE A 9 8.03 6.58 -10.15
CA ILE A 9 8.30 8.02 -10.22
C ILE A 9 8.44 8.49 -11.68
N THR A 10 9.10 7.70 -12.54
CA THR A 10 9.27 8.03 -13.97
C THR A 10 7.92 8.09 -14.68
N GLU A 11 6.96 7.23 -14.32
CA GLU A 11 5.64 7.21 -14.93
C GLU A 11 4.79 8.43 -14.53
N VAL A 12 4.79 8.79 -13.24
CA VAL A 12 4.14 10.02 -12.75
C VAL A 12 4.75 11.27 -13.38
N VAL A 13 6.09 11.33 -13.48
CA VAL A 13 6.80 12.43 -14.15
C VAL A 13 6.48 12.47 -15.65
N SER A 14 6.41 11.31 -16.31
CA SER A 14 6.03 11.23 -17.73
C SER A 14 4.60 11.66 -17.97
N GLN A 15 3.68 11.34 -17.05
CA GLN A 15 2.29 11.81 -17.11
C GLN A 15 2.23 13.32 -16.91
N SER A 16 2.95 13.85 -15.91
CA SER A 16 3.00 15.28 -15.62
C SER A 16 3.55 16.10 -16.79
N LEU A 17 4.57 15.57 -17.49
CA LEU A 17 5.13 16.24 -18.67
C LEU A 17 4.13 16.29 -19.83
N ARG A 18 3.34 15.24 -20.06
CA ARG A 18 2.28 15.23 -21.08
C ARG A 18 1.19 16.25 -20.75
N ASP A 19 0.77 16.29 -19.49
CA ASP A 19 -0.27 17.23 -19.07
C ASP A 19 0.21 18.69 -19.19
N VAL A 20 1.49 18.96 -18.91
CA VAL A 20 2.13 20.27 -19.14
C VAL A 20 2.16 20.64 -20.62
N ASP A 21 2.52 19.71 -21.50
CA ASP A 21 2.51 19.92 -22.96
C ASP A 21 1.09 20.22 -23.48
N ASP A 22 0.08 19.58 -22.88
CA ASP A 22 -1.34 19.76 -23.21
C ASP A 22 -2.01 20.92 -22.46
N LYS A 23 -1.27 21.66 -21.61
CA LYS A 23 -1.77 22.74 -20.73
C LYS A 23 -2.88 22.31 -19.76
N ASN A 24 -2.90 21.05 -19.38
CA ASN A 24 -3.82 20.49 -18.41
C ASN A 24 -3.15 20.39 -17.02
N LEU A 25 -3.97 20.36 -15.97
CA LEU A 25 -3.49 20.03 -14.63
C LEU A 25 -3.39 18.51 -14.51
N THR A 26 -2.25 18.03 -14.03
CA THR A 26 -2.09 16.61 -13.67
C THR A 26 -3.03 16.29 -12.52
N THR A 27 -4.08 15.54 -12.83
CA THR A 27 -5.01 15.01 -11.86
C THR A 27 -4.75 13.51 -11.77
N ILE A 28 -4.31 13.05 -10.60
CA ILE A 28 -4.20 11.62 -10.29
C ILE A 28 -5.46 11.29 -9.51
N ASN A 29 -6.41 10.61 -10.14
CA ASN A 29 -7.61 10.17 -9.45
C ASN A 29 -7.32 8.88 -8.64
N MET A 30 -8.30 8.44 -7.86
CA MET A 30 -8.14 7.25 -7.01
C MET A 30 -7.86 5.97 -7.83
N LEU A 31 -8.46 5.84 -9.02
CA LEU A 31 -8.23 4.71 -9.92
C LEU A 31 -6.79 4.70 -10.45
N ASP A 32 -6.26 5.86 -10.83
CA ASP A 32 -4.87 6.03 -11.26
C ASP A 32 -3.91 5.64 -10.12
N ALA A 33 -4.17 6.08 -8.89
CA ALA A 33 -3.37 5.73 -7.73
C ALA A 33 -3.40 4.21 -7.45
N MET A 34 -4.56 3.57 -7.54
CA MET A 34 -4.70 2.11 -7.39
C MET A 34 -3.91 1.37 -8.46
N TRP A 35 -3.97 1.84 -9.72
CA TRP A 35 -3.25 1.22 -10.82
C TRP A 35 -1.74 1.39 -10.68
N MET A 36 -1.27 2.58 -10.31
CA MET A 36 0.13 2.87 -10.03
C MET A 36 0.66 2.00 -8.87
N ALA A 37 -0.10 1.87 -7.78
CA ALA A 37 0.28 1.02 -6.65
C ALA A 37 0.38 -0.45 -7.05
N SER A 38 -0.61 -0.98 -7.78
CA SER A 38 -0.60 -2.35 -8.29
C SER A 38 0.60 -2.60 -9.20
N LYS A 39 0.88 -1.69 -10.13
CA LYS A 39 2.02 -1.79 -11.04
C LYS A 39 3.35 -1.70 -10.31
N ALA A 40 3.48 -0.81 -9.33
CA ALA A 40 4.67 -0.70 -8.50
C ALA A 40 4.91 -1.98 -7.70
N TRP A 41 3.86 -2.57 -7.12
CA TRP A 41 3.92 -3.85 -6.41
C TRP A 41 4.37 -5.00 -7.32
N ASN A 42 3.82 -5.09 -8.53
CA ASN A 42 4.19 -6.13 -9.49
C ASN A 42 5.64 -6.01 -10.00
N ASN A 43 6.27 -4.85 -9.84
CA ASN A 43 7.69 -4.65 -10.16
C ASN A 43 8.62 -4.98 -8.98
N VAL A 44 8.08 -5.31 -7.79
CA VAL A 44 8.87 -5.79 -6.65
C VAL A 44 9.43 -7.16 -6.98
N THR A 45 10.77 -7.28 -6.99
CA THR A 45 11.42 -8.58 -7.23
C THR A 45 11.52 -9.40 -5.94
N GLU A 46 11.57 -10.72 -6.06
CA GLU A 46 11.80 -11.63 -4.93
C GLU A 46 13.06 -11.25 -4.13
N LYS A 47 14.15 -10.89 -4.82
CA LYS A 47 15.38 -10.40 -4.18
C LYS A 47 15.18 -9.11 -3.38
N THR A 48 14.25 -8.24 -3.81
CA THR A 48 13.89 -7.04 -3.05
C THR A 48 13.18 -7.41 -1.76
N ILE A 49 12.24 -8.35 -1.82
CA ILE A 49 11.53 -8.90 -0.64
C ILE A 49 12.53 -9.57 0.30
N GLU A 50 13.39 -10.45 -0.22
CA GLU A 50 14.44 -11.14 0.55
C GLU A 50 15.35 -10.15 1.29
N ASN A 51 15.79 -9.08 0.63
CA ASN A 51 16.60 -8.04 1.24
C ASN A 51 15.86 -7.28 2.36
N CYS A 52 14.55 -7.07 2.24
CA CYS A 52 13.74 -6.49 3.31
C CYS A 52 13.69 -7.42 4.53
N PHE A 53 13.45 -8.73 4.32
CA PHE A 53 13.47 -9.72 5.40
C PHE A 53 14.84 -9.79 6.09
N LYS A 54 15.94 -9.78 5.33
CA LYS A 54 17.32 -9.74 5.87
C LYS A 54 17.56 -8.51 6.75
N LYS A 55 17.11 -7.34 6.31
CA LYS A 55 17.23 -6.08 7.08
C LYS A 55 16.43 -6.11 8.39
N CYS A 56 15.30 -6.81 8.41
CA CYS A 56 14.51 -7.02 9.62
C CYS A 56 15.05 -8.12 10.54
N GLY A 57 16.23 -8.69 10.25
CA GLY A 57 16.86 -9.72 11.07
C GLY A 57 16.41 -11.15 10.76
N PHE A 58 15.51 -11.36 9.81
CA PHE A 58 15.14 -12.70 9.36
C PHE A 58 16.26 -13.27 8.48
N LYS A 59 17.10 -14.12 9.07
CA LYS A 59 18.14 -14.87 8.36
C LYS A 59 17.62 -16.27 8.07
N ARG A 60 17.71 -16.69 6.81
CA ARG A 60 17.47 -18.10 6.42
C ARG A 60 18.52 -18.96 7.13
N GLN A 61 18.08 -19.99 7.87
CA GLN A 61 18.99 -21.01 8.36
C GLN A 61 19.44 -21.84 7.15
N TYR A 62 20.63 -21.53 6.63
CA TYR A 62 21.21 -22.31 5.54
C TYR A 62 21.60 -23.69 6.08
N GLN A 63 21.23 -24.75 5.35
CA GLN A 63 21.82 -26.06 5.55
C GLN A 63 23.29 -26.02 5.11
N GLU A 64 24.13 -26.76 5.81
CA GLU A 64 25.58 -26.81 5.64
C GLU A 64 25.92 -27.21 4.18
N GLY A 65 26.34 -26.26 3.33
CA GLY A 65 26.76 -26.54 1.95
C GLY A 65 26.49 -25.47 0.87
N GLU A 66 25.70 -24.42 1.13
CA GLU A 66 25.48 -23.35 0.15
C GLU A 66 26.52 -22.22 0.28
N GLU A 67 27.19 -21.87 -0.83
CA GLU A 67 28.19 -20.79 -0.90
C GLU A 67 27.58 -19.43 -0.52
N ARG A 68 28.20 -18.77 0.46
CA ARG A 68 27.89 -17.38 0.82
C ARG A 68 28.45 -16.45 -0.25
N VAL A 69 27.59 -15.67 -0.90
CA VAL A 69 28.01 -14.42 -1.53
C VAL A 69 27.84 -13.33 -0.48
N GLU A 70 28.93 -13.01 0.23
CA GLU A 70 28.95 -11.91 1.18
C GLU A 70 28.90 -10.58 0.42
N GLU A 71 27.69 -10.03 0.27
CA GLU A 71 27.51 -8.65 -0.13
C GLU A 71 27.57 -7.81 1.15
N ASP A 72 28.63 -7.01 1.27
CA ASP A 72 28.97 -6.12 2.39
C ASP A 72 27.76 -5.27 2.81
N CYS A 73 27.03 -5.77 3.81
CA CYS A 73 25.96 -5.04 4.46
C CYS A 73 26.47 -4.65 5.84
N VAL A 74 26.68 -3.34 5.98
CA VAL A 74 26.98 -2.65 7.23
C VAL A 74 26.14 -3.28 8.34
N ALA A 75 26.82 -3.82 9.34
CA ALA A 75 26.20 -4.41 10.52
C ALA A 75 25.24 -3.39 11.13
N VAL A 76 23.95 -3.55 10.87
CA VAL A 76 22.91 -3.00 11.74
C VAL A 76 22.80 -3.99 12.87
N ASP A 77 23.04 -3.46 14.07
CA ASP A 77 23.07 -4.16 15.33
C ASP A 77 21.95 -5.22 15.41
N THR A 78 22.36 -6.44 15.76
CA THR A 78 21.49 -7.55 16.11
C THR A 78 20.33 -7.03 16.97
N PRO A 79 19.05 -7.29 16.61
CA PRO A 79 17.96 -6.91 17.49
C PRO A 79 18.20 -7.57 18.85
N PRO A 80 18.07 -6.84 19.96
CA PRO A 80 18.34 -7.39 21.27
C PRO A 80 17.41 -8.58 21.49
N SER A 81 17.98 -9.68 21.99
CA SER A 81 17.18 -10.71 22.66
C SER A 81 16.20 -10.04 23.62
N GLY A 82 14.95 -10.52 23.65
CA GLY A 82 13.83 -9.88 24.37
C GLY A 82 14.05 -9.60 25.86
N ASP A 83 15.12 -10.14 26.44
CA ASP A 83 15.53 -9.91 27.82
C ASP A 83 16.11 -8.51 28.08
N GLU A 84 16.52 -7.75 27.06
CA GLU A 84 17.05 -6.37 27.22
C GLU A 84 15.99 -5.26 27.13
N ALA A 85 14.74 -5.59 26.76
CA ALA A 85 13.70 -4.59 26.50
C ALA A 85 13.32 -3.73 27.74
N PRO A 86 13.19 -4.30 28.96
CA PRO A 86 12.89 -3.51 30.15
C PRO A 86 14.02 -2.53 30.54
N GLU A 87 15.27 -2.92 30.33
CA GLU A 87 16.43 -2.07 30.63
C GLU A 87 16.50 -0.85 29.70
N ARG A 88 16.17 -1.04 28.41
CA ARG A 88 16.14 0.05 27.42
C ARG A 88 14.95 0.99 27.60
N TRP A 89 13.85 0.53 28.21
CA TRP A 89 12.68 1.37 28.47
C TRP A 89 13.01 2.58 29.35
N SER A 90 13.88 2.40 30.34
CA SER A 90 14.34 3.48 31.22
C SER A 90 15.07 4.61 30.48
N GLU A 91 15.74 4.31 29.37
CA GLU A 91 16.37 5.34 28.53
C GLU A 91 15.34 6.09 27.67
N VAL A 92 14.29 5.39 27.22
CA VAL A 92 13.21 5.94 26.40
C VAL A 92 12.38 6.93 27.21
N THR A 93 11.94 6.55 28.41
CA THR A 93 11.16 7.42 29.31
C THR A 93 11.95 8.66 29.70
N LYS A 94 13.25 8.51 29.97
CA LYS A 94 14.17 9.62 30.28
C LYS A 94 14.35 10.59 29.10
N LYS A 95 14.48 10.10 27.87
CA LYS A 95 14.60 10.96 26.67
C LYS A 95 13.31 11.70 26.33
N LEU A 96 12.16 11.05 26.56
CA LEU A 96 10.85 11.62 26.27
C LEU A 96 10.25 12.39 27.44
N ASN A 97 10.95 12.45 28.58
CA ASN A 97 10.54 13.11 29.80
C ASN A 97 9.16 12.64 30.31
N ILE A 98 8.93 11.33 30.18
CA ILE A 98 7.71 10.64 30.64
C ILE A 98 8.00 10.09 32.04
N GLU A 99 7.26 10.57 33.03
CA GLU A 99 7.30 10.08 34.41
C GLU A 99 6.16 9.05 34.60
N ASP A 100 6.40 8.04 35.44
CA ASP A 100 5.40 7.05 35.86
C ASP A 100 4.73 6.18 34.77
N LEU A 101 5.48 5.75 33.74
CA LEU A 101 5.01 4.75 32.76
C LEU A 101 5.94 3.55 32.73
N THR A 102 5.46 2.39 33.18
CA THR A 102 6.21 1.13 33.11
C THR A 102 6.19 0.55 31.70
N PHE A 103 7.14 -0.35 31.43
CA PHE A 103 7.22 -1.01 30.13
C PHE A 103 5.97 -1.86 29.88
N GLU A 104 5.53 -2.60 30.89
CA GLU A 104 4.36 -3.47 30.85
C GLU A 104 3.08 -2.67 30.60
N GLU A 105 2.92 -1.50 31.23
CA GLU A 105 1.77 -0.62 30.98
C GLU A 105 1.76 -0.06 29.54
N PHE A 106 2.93 0.27 29.00
CA PHE A 106 3.03 0.73 27.61
C PHE A 106 2.69 -0.38 26.61
N VAL A 107 3.20 -1.60 26.85
CA VAL A 107 2.99 -2.75 25.94
C VAL A 107 1.55 -3.26 26.00
N SER A 108 0.93 -3.27 27.18
CA SER A 108 -0.45 -3.75 27.36
C SER A 108 -1.52 -2.67 27.15
N PHE A 109 -1.13 -1.47 26.69
CA PHE A 109 -2.03 -0.33 26.59
C PHE A 109 -3.22 -0.60 25.65
N ASP A 110 -3.02 -1.40 24.60
CA ASP A 110 -4.04 -1.72 23.61
C ASP A 110 -4.68 -3.11 23.78
N ASP A 111 -4.31 -3.89 24.80
CA ASP A 111 -4.83 -5.25 25.03
C ASP A 111 -6.35 -5.30 25.16
N ASN A 112 -6.96 -4.22 25.68
CA ASN A 112 -8.41 -4.11 25.88
C ASN A 112 -9.07 -3.14 24.91
N LEU A 113 -8.36 -2.71 23.86
CA LEU A 113 -8.92 -1.83 22.85
C LEU A 113 -9.82 -2.66 21.93
N ALA A 114 -11.11 -2.38 21.92
CA ALA A 114 -12.05 -3.01 20.98
C ALA A 114 -11.68 -2.59 19.54
N ILE A 115 -10.95 -3.45 18.84
CA ILE A 115 -10.45 -3.19 17.48
C ILE A 115 -11.59 -3.29 16.44
N CYS A 116 -12.61 -4.09 16.76
CA CYS A 116 -13.81 -4.29 15.97
C CYS A 116 -15.05 -4.32 16.88
N GLY A 117 -16.19 -3.85 16.37
CA GLY A 117 -17.47 -4.19 16.98
C GLY A 117 -17.73 -5.69 16.80
N GLU A 118 -18.27 -6.36 17.83
CA GLU A 118 -18.75 -7.73 17.71
C GLU A 118 -19.97 -7.72 16.77
N LEU A 119 -19.74 -7.97 15.48
CA LEU A 119 -20.82 -8.37 14.58
C LEU A 119 -21.20 -9.79 14.98
N SER A 120 -22.40 -9.96 15.53
CA SER A 120 -22.90 -11.30 15.83
C SER A 120 -23.04 -12.07 14.52
N GLY A 121 -23.01 -13.41 14.59
CA GLY A 121 -23.26 -14.23 13.41
C GLY A 121 -24.60 -13.87 12.72
N ALA A 122 -25.58 -13.38 13.49
CA ALA A 122 -26.85 -12.89 12.94
C ALA A 122 -26.68 -11.59 12.14
N ASP A 123 -25.82 -10.67 12.56
CA ASP A 123 -25.53 -9.43 11.84
C ASP A 123 -24.80 -9.70 10.51
N ILE A 124 -23.89 -10.69 10.50
CA ILE A 124 -23.19 -11.16 9.29
C ILE A 124 -24.19 -11.81 8.31
N ILE A 125 -25.10 -12.65 8.83
CA ILE A 125 -26.12 -13.30 8.00
C ILE A 125 -27.09 -12.25 7.46
N ALA A 126 -27.48 -11.26 8.27
CA ALA A 126 -28.35 -10.17 7.84
C ALA A 126 -27.70 -9.31 6.74
N SER A 127 -26.39 -9.02 6.84
CA SER A 127 -25.67 -8.29 5.79
C SER A 127 -25.60 -9.07 4.48
N VAL A 128 -25.37 -10.38 4.53
CA VAL A 128 -25.30 -11.23 3.31
C VAL A 128 -26.68 -11.48 2.72
N SER A 129 -27.72 -11.58 3.56
CA SER A 129 -29.09 -11.82 3.11
C SER A 129 -29.75 -10.58 2.52
N LYS A 130 -29.36 -9.38 2.97
CA LYS A 130 -29.82 -8.11 2.38
C LYS A 130 -29.41 -7.95 0.91
N ASP A 131 -28.33 -8.61 0.49
CA ASP A 131 -27.86 -8.59 -0.89
C ASP A 131 -28.60 -9.60 -1.78
N THR A 132 -29.51 -10.43 -1.24
CA THR A 132 -30.21 -11.47 -2.01
C THR A 132 -31.70 -11.19 -2.27
N ASP A 133 -32.24 -10.07 -1.78
CA ASP A 133 -33.63 -9.67 -2.05
C ASP A 133 -33.68 -8.18 -2.43
N GLU A 134 -33.98 -7.90 -3.69
CA GLU A 134 -33.93 -6.55 -4.26
C GLU A 134 -34.97 -5.60 -3.64
N ASN A 135 -34.48 -4.45 -3.15
CA ASN A 135 -35.09 -3.12 -3.21
C ASN A 135 -36.32 -2.79 -2.32
N ALA A 136 -36.08 -2.05 -1.21
CA ALA A 136 -36.68 -0.73 -0.91
C ALA A 136 -36.46 -0.32 0.55
N GLY A 137 -35.78 0.80 0.80
CA GLY A 137 -35.69 1.41 2.12
C GLY A 137 -34.53 2.40 2.25
N GLU A 138 -34.79 3.63 1.84
CA GLU A 138 -33.91 4.81 1.89
C GLU A 138 -33.33 5.05 3.30
N ASP A 139 -32.01 5.04 3.42
CA ASP A 139 -31.28 5.83 4.41
C ASP A 139 -30.37 6.78 3.63
N ASN A 140 -30.91 7.98 3.39
CA ASN A 140 -30.23 9.09 2.75
C ASN A 140 -29.21 9.67 3.74
N VAL A 141 -28.03 9.04 3.80
CA VAL A 141 -26.84 9.72 4.31
C VAL A 141 -26.22 10.41 3.11
N ASP A 142 -26.48 11.71 3.01
CA ASP A 142 -26.00 12.63 1.98
C ASP A 142 -24.46 12.66 2.00
N ARG A 143 -23.85 11.65 1.38
CA ARG A 143 -22.47 11.68 0.92
C ARG A 143 -22.57 11.96 -0.55
N GLU A 144 -22.14 13.14 -0.97
CA GLU A 144 -21.76 13.40 -2.35
C GLU A 144 -20.63 12.42 -2.70
N VAL A 145 -21.01 11.20 -3.08
CA VAL A 145 -20.11 10.24 -3.71
C VAL A 145 -20.02 10.73 -5.14
N ASP A 146 -18.90 11.38 -5.46
CA ASP A 146 -18.56 11.74 -6.83
C ASP A 146 -18.75 10.48 -7.69
N ALA A 147 -19.79 10.51 -8.54
CA ALA A 147 -20.19 9.33 -9.28
C ALA A 147 -19.01 8.92 -10.16
N PRO A 148 -18.61 7.63 -10.17
CA PRO A 148 -17.56 7.18 -11.06
C PRO A 148 -17.91 7.60 -12.49
N ASP A 149 -16.95 8.19 -13.21
CA ASP A 149 -17.12 8.49 -14.62
C ASP A 149 -17.65 7.24 -15.33
N PRO A 150 -18.66 7.37 -16.21
CA PRO A 150 -19.27 6.22 -16.84
C PRO A 150 -18.22 5.44 -17.65
N ASP A 151 -18.21 4.12 -17.47
CA ASP A 151 -17.35 3.24 -18.24
C ASP A 151 -17.47 3.51 -19.74
N SER A 152 -16.33 3.70 -20.40
CA SER A 152 -16.30 3.90 -21.84
C SER A 152 -16.91 2.71 -22.56
N THR A 153 -17.91 2.96 -23.40
CA THR A 153 -18.55 1.89 -24.17
C THR A 153 -17.59 1.31 -25.21
N LEU A 154 -17.81 0.04 -25.59
CA LEU A 154 -17.05 -0.61 -26.68
C LEU A 154 -17.09 0.21 -27.98
N ARG A 155 -18.20 0.92 -28.22
CA ARG A 155 -18.37 1.80 -29.38
C ARG A 155 -17.43 3.01 -29.29
N GLU A 156 -17.36 3.67 -28.14
CA GLU A 156 -16.46 4.80 -27.91
C GLU A 156 -15.00 4.40 -28.01
N ALA A 157 -14.62 3.26 -27.42
CA ALA A 157 -13.27 2.72 -27.55
C ALA A 157 -12.89 2.47 -29.03
N ARG A 158 -13.79 1.86 -29.82
CA ARG A 158 -13.56 1.65 -31.26
C ARG A 158 -13.45 2.97 -32.03
N CYS A 159 -14.30 3.94 -31.73
CA CYS A 159 -14.23 5.27 -32.33
C CYS A 159 -12.92 5.99 -32.00
N ALA A 160 -12.44 5.88 -30.76
CA ALA A 160 -11.16 6.45 -30.33
C ALA A 160 -9.99 5.80 -31.09
N VAL A 161 -9.96 4.47 -31.22
CA VAL A 161 -8.93 3.75 -32.00
C VAL A 161 -8.91 4.18 -33.47
N ILE A 162 -10.08 4.32 -34.09
CA ILE A 162 -10.18 4.79 -35.48
C ILE A 162 -9.65 6.22 -35.62
N THR A 163 -9.93 7.08 -34.63
CA THR A 163 -9.47 8.46 -34.59
C THR A 163 -7.95 8.53 -34.45
N LEU A 164 -7.38 7.76 -33.52
CA LEU A 164 -5.94 7.65 -33.31
C LEU A 164 -5.23 7.16 -34.58
N ARG A 165 -5.79 6.14 -35.24
CA ARG A 165 -5.27 5.61 -36.52
C ARG A 165 -5.23 6.68 -37.60
N ARG A 166 -6.30 7.46 -37.79
CA ARG A 166 -6.32 8.55 -38.79
C ARG A 166 -5.31 9.64 -38.48
N PHE A 167 -5.11 9.96 -37.20
CA PHE A 167 -4.13 10.97 -36.80
C PHE A 167 -2.71 10.53 -37.14
N LEU A 168 -2.34 9.31 -36.78
CA LEU A 168 -1.00 8.76 -37.07
C LEU A 168 -0.74 8.66 -38.57
N GLN A 169 -1.75 8.27 -39.36
CA GLN A 169 -1.65 8.21 -40.82
C GLN A 169 -1.50 9.58 -41.51
N LYS A 170 -1.78 10.69 -40.81
CA LYS A 170 -1.63 12.05 -41.35
C LYS A 170 -0.35 12.76 -40.89
N LYS A 171 0.28 12.28 -39.81
CA LYS A 171 1.47 12.89 -39.19
C LYS A 171 2.77 12.10 -39.41
N LEU A 172 2.68 10.87 -39.90
CA LEU A 172 3.78 10.10 -40.49
C LEU A 172 3.71 10.20 -42.01
#